data_AF-A0A2R6NEL6-F1
#
_entry.id   AF-A0A2R6NEL6-F1
#
_cell.length_a   1.000
_cell.length_b   1.000
_cell.length_c   1.000
_cell.angle_alpha   90.00
_cell.angle_beta   90.00
_cell.angle_gamma   90.00
#
_symmetry.space_group_name_H-M   'P 1'
#
loop_
_entity.id
_entity.type
_entity.pdbx_description
1 polymer ?
#
loop_
_entity_poly.entity_id
_entity_poly.type
_entity_poly.pdbx_seq_one_letter_code
_entity_poly.pdbx_strand_id
1 'polypeptide(L)'
;MARVDPHLIFACEVILDVDGPLLRSMRTVQHSYIRRRLGLNKRSSTAVLFTETRLWPIRYRRVYLALQYLAYILRESPELALLALHELVALCAEGKSSLMGDLNHSLRRLPVPVIMEEETALTVPNVQILLNLVEKSMWEHLEEQVESSPKFVLLHGRLEYIQKQRSMEHRTLAFRDYLQVVVPDHRKALARLVCSDHPLAIEQLRRTAARNHIPRMSRTCRFCRIPGTVESEQHALIDCSNDELVSLCESFMTKAIQAVPAIARQRRELSSISFLRALLSWTRVTELLGKYTHRIFRLCTLTPLLIHNDFVIDGEGND
;
A
#
# COMPACT_ATOMS: atom_id res chain seq x y z
N MET A 1 -8.36 0.12 13.62
CA MET A 1 -8.70 1.51 13.25
C MET A 1 -9.94 2.02 13.96
N ALA A 2 -10.95 1.20 14.27
CA ALA A 2 -12.18 1.65 14.93
C ALA A 2 -11.99 2.53 16.19
N ARG A 3 -10.91 2.32 16.96
CA ARG A 3 -10.58 3.14 18.15
C ARG A 3 -9.64 4.33 17.90
N VAL A 4 -9.08 4.46 16.70
CA VAL A 4 -8.09 5.51 16.37
C VAL A 4 -8.67 6.48 15.35
N ASP A 5 -9.39 5.96 14.35
CA ASP A 5 -9.99 6.73 13.27
C ASP A 5 -10.88 7.88 13.78
N PRO A 6 -11.78 7.67 14.77
CA PRO A 6 -12.63 8.75 15.29
C PRO A 6 -11.84 9.95 15.83
N HIS A 7 -10.68 9.69 16.46
CA HIS A 7 -9.81 10.75 16.96
C HIS A 7 -9.06 11.48 15.85
N LEU A 8 -8.75 10.79 14.75
CA LEU A 8 -8.05 11.38 13.61
C LEU A 8 -8.97 12.22 12.71
N ILE A 9 -10.27 11.90 12.67
CA ILE A 9 -11.27 12.62 11.86
C ILE A 9 -12.11 13.59 12.68
N PHE A 10 -11.85 13.71 13.99
CA PHE A 10 -12.61 14.61 14.84
C PHE A 10 -12.57 16.06 14.30
N ALA A 11 -13.75 16.67 14.24
CA ALA A 11 -13.98 18.04 13.79
C ALA A 11 -13.43 18.38 12.39
N CYS A 12 -13.16 17.38 11.53
CA CYS A 12 -12.58 17.61 10.21
C CYS A 12 -13.50 18.37 9.25
N GLU A 13 -14.79 18.37 9.54
CA GLU A 13 -15.84 19.10 8.84
C GLU A 13 -15.77 20.62 9.03
N VAL A 14 -15.12 21.08 10.12
CA VAL A 14 -14.97 22.49 10.47
C VAL A 14 -13.52 22.93 10.66
N ILE A 15 -12.58 21.99 10.84
CA ILE A 15 -11.14 22.25 10.98
C ILE A 15 -10.41 21.51 9.87
N LEU A 16 -10.13 22.22 8.78
CA LEU A 16 -9.47 21.68 7.60
C LEU A 16 -7.95 21.70 7.72
N ASP A 17 -7.29 20.81 6.98
CA ASP A 17 -5.87 20.55 7.10
C ASP A 17 -5.01 21.56 6.31
N VAL A 18 -5.09 22.84 6.69
CA VAL A 18 -4.28 23.92 6.09
C VAL A 18 -2.85 23.93 6.59
N ASP A 19 -2.62 23.49 7.84
CA ASP A 19 -1.30 23.44 8.46
C ASP A 19 -0.60 22.07 8.24
N GLY A 20 0.53 22.11 7.53
CA GLY A 20 1.34 20.94 7.21
C GLY A 20 1.88 20.19 8.45
N PRO A 21 2.57 20.85 9.40
CA PRO A 21 2.91 20.32 10.72
C PRO A 21 1.82 19.50 11.41
N LEU A 22 0.61 20.05 11.62
CA LEU A 22 -0.46 19.35 12.33
C LEU A 22 -0.91 18.09 11.56
N LEU A 23 -1.04 18.19 10.24
CA LEU A 23 -1.37 17.06 9.39
C LEU A 23 -0.28 15.96 9.43
N ARG A 24 1.01 16.33 9.54
CA ARG A 24 2.11 15.36 9.66
C ARG A 24 1.99 14.53 10.94
N SER A 25 1.59 15.12 12.05
CA SER A 25 1.37 14.38 13.31
C SER A 25 0.26 13.34 13.16
N MET A 26 -0.88 13.71 12.56
CA MET A 26 -1.99 12.79 12.29
C MET A 26 -1.60 11.65 11.34
N ARG A 27 -0.88 11.97 10.26
CA ARG A 27 -0.32 10.96 9.33
C ARG A 27 0.60 9.99 10.05
N THR A 28 1.45 10.50 10.95
CA THR A 28 2.40 9.67 11.70
C THR A 28 1.67 8.65 12.59
N VAL A 29 0.61 9.08 13.29
CA VAL A 29 -0.22 8.18 14.10
C VAL A 29 -0.89 7.13 13.22
N GLN A 30 -1.55 7.54 12.12
CA GLN A 30 -2.22 6.63 11.20
C GLN A 30 -1.25 5.59 10.64
N HIS A 31 -0.13 6.02 10.07
CA HIS A 31 0.87 5.14 9.48
C HIS A 31 1.46 4.18 10.51
N SER A 32 1.78 4.67 11.72
CA SER A 32 2.36 3.84 12.78
C SER A 32 1.41 2.74 13.22
N TYR A 33 0.12 3.05 13.36
CA TYR A 33 -0.89 2.05 13.70
C TYR A 33 -1.03 0.99 12.62
N ILE A 34 -1.14 1.40 11.34
CA ILE A 34 -1.30 0.45 10.23
C ILE A 34 -0.04 -0.42 10.08
N ARG A 35 1.15 0.16 10.14
CA ARG A 35 2.42 -0.58 10.10
C ARG A 35 2.50 -1.62 11.22
N ARG A 36 2.15 -1.25 12.46
CA ARG A 36 2.13 -2.19 13.59
C ARG A 36 1.15 -3.34 13.34
N ARG A 37 -0.04 -3.06 12.79
CA ARG A 37 -1.03 -4.10 12.46
C ARG A 37 -0.52 -5.06 11.38
N LEU A 38 0.14 -4.54 10.35
CA LEU A 38 0.69 -5.32 9.23
C LEU A 38 2.05 -5.97 9.55
N GLY A 39 2.70 -5.58 10.65
CA GLY A 39 4.04 -6.04 11.00
C GLY A 39 5.16 -5.42 10.15
N LEU A 40 4.92 -4.25 9.57
CA LEU A 40 5.86 -3.55 8.68
C LEU A 40 6.80 -2.61 9.45
N ASN A 41 7.96 -2.35 8.88
CA ASN A 41 8.98 -1.45 9.39
C ASN A 41 8.61 0.03 9.15
N LYS A 42 9.28 0.94 9.87
CA LYS A 42 9.06 2.39 9.73
C LYS A 42 9.44 2.95 8.35
N ARG A 43 10.25 2.21 7.59
CA ARG A 43 10.73 2.57 6.25
C ARG A 43 9.86 2.00 5.12
N SER A 44 8.77 1.30 5.45
CA SER A 44 7.87 0.73 4.46
C SER A 44 7.21 1.85 3.66
N SER A 45 6.90 1.61 2.40
CA SER A 45 6.09 2.56 1.64
C SER A 45 4.75 2.80 2.35
N THR A 46 4.23 4.00 2.19
CA THR A 46 2.94 4.41 2.74
C THR A 46 1.79 3.96 1.85
N ALA A 47 1.98 3.86 0.53
CA ALA A 47 0.91 3.47 -0.40
C ALA A 47 0.31 2.10 -0.04
N VAL A 48 1.18 1.12 0.21
CA VAL A 48 0.78 -0.25 0.59
C VAL A 48 0.02 -0.32 1.92
N LEU A 49 0.13 0.69 2.78
CA LEU A 49 -0.67 0.74 4.01
C LEU A 49 -2.15 0.91 3.68
N PHE A 50 -2.47 1.60 2.59
CA PHE A 50 -3.82 1.96 2.19
C PHE A 50 -4.37 0.96 1.18
N THR A 51 -3.60 0.64 0.13
CA THR A 51 -4.03 -0.27 -0.94
C THR A 51 -4.43 -1.64 -0.41
N GLU A 52 -3.76 -2.11 0.65
CA GLU A 52 -3.98 -3.44 1.21
C GLU A 52 -5.05 -3.47 2.33
N THR A 53 -5.39 -2.33 2.94
CA THR A 53 -6.28 -2.27 4.10
C THR A 53 -7.64 -1.62 3.85
N ARG A 54 -7.87 -1.09 2.64
CA ARG A 54 -9.04 -0.26 2.29
C ARG A 54 -9.18 1.03 3.10
N LEU A 55 -8.15 1.42 3.83
CA LEU A 55 -8.14 2.68 4.58
C LEU A 55 -7.76 3.82 3.65
N TRP A 56 -8.35 4.98 3.87
CA TRP A 56 -7.99 6.19 3.15
C TRP A 56 -6.82 6.88 3.87
N PRO A 57 -5.84 7.45 3.14
CA PRO A 57 -4.88 8.36 3.75
C PRO A 57 -5.61 9.50 4.44
N ILE A 58 -5.19 9.86 5.66
CA ILE A 58 -5.96 10.77 6.52
C ILE A 58 -6.29 12.11 5.85
N ARG A 59 -5.39 12.61 5.00
CA ARG A 59 -5.59 13.83 4.22
C ARG A 59 -6.83 13.75 3.31
N TYR A 60 -6.96 12.64 2.58
CA TYR A 60 -8.10 12.41 1.69
C TYR A 60 -9.37 12.16 2.50
N ARG A 61 -9.26 11.38 3.59
CA ARG A 61 -10.39 11.07 4.47
C ARG A 61 -11.04 12.33 5.04
N ARG A 62 -10.24 13.25 5.58
CA ARG A 62 -10.71 14.47 6.25
C ARG A 62 -11.38 15.44 5.27
N VAL A 63 -10.76 15.70 4.12
CA VAL A 63 -11.37 16.59 3.11
C VAL A 63 -12.64 15.99 2.51
N TYR A 64 -12.68 14.67 2.32
CA TYR A 64 -13.88 13.98 1.85
C TYR A 64 -15.05 14.11 2.85
N LEU A 65 -14.78 13.95 4.15
CA LEU A 65 -15.79 14.12 5.19
C LEU A 65 -16.30 15.56 5.27
N ALA A 66 -15.43 16.57 5.09
CA ALA A 66 -15.85 17.96 5.01
C ALA A 66 -16.77 18.23 3.82
N LEU A 67 -16.46 17.67 2.64
CA LEU A 67 -17.35 17.74 1.47
C LEU A 67 -18.68 17.00 1.70
N GLN A 68 -18.68 15.87 2.40
CA GLN A 68 -19.92 15.17 2.75
C GLN A 68 -20.79 16.01 3.70
N TYR A 69 -20.18 16.68 4.67
CA TYR A 69 -20.90 17.60 5.54
C TYR A 69 -21.46 18.81 4.78
N LEU A 70 -20.68 19.34 3.82
CA LEU A 70 -21.17 20.40 2.94
C LEU A 70 -22.37 19.95 2.10
N ALA A 71 -22.33 18.75 1.52
CA ALA A 71 -23.46 18.18 0.79
C ALA A 71 -24.69 18.01 1.70
N TYR A 72 -24.48 17.62 2.96
CA TYR A 72 -25.54 17.54 3.97
C TYR A 72 -26.19 18.92 4.23
N ILE A 73 -25.40 19.98 4.47
CA ILE A 73 -25.94 21.33 4.68
C ILE A 73 -26.79 21.77 3.50
N LEU A 74 -26.28 21.58 2.28
CA LEU A 74 -26.98 21.98 1.05
C LEU A 74 -28.27 21.19 0.82
N ARG A 75 -28.31 19.92 1.23
CA ARG A 75 -29.47 19.04 1.03
C ARG A 75 -30.54 19.24 2.09
N GLU A 76 -30.16 19.22 3.37
CA GLU A 76 -31.11 19.27 4.49
C GLU A 76 -31.43 20.70 4.92
N SER A 77 -30.61 21.68 4.51
CA SER A 77 -30.79 23.11 4.82
C SER A 77 -31.05 23.42 6.31
N PRO A 78 -30.25 22.88 7.25
CA PRO A 78 -30.38 23.23 8.66
C PRO A 78 -30.08 24.73 8.84
N GLU A 79 -31.03 25.47 9.41
CA GLU A 79 -31.07 26.93 9.42
C GLU A 79 -29.73 27.60 9.78
N LEU A 80 -29.19 27.30 10.95
CA LEU A 80 -27.95 27.93 11.42
C LEU A 80 -26.72 27.56 10.57
N ALA A 81 -26.61 26.31 10.13
CA ALA A 81 -25.45 25.89 9.35
C ALA A 81 -25.52 26.40 7.90
N LEU A 82 -26.72 26.54 7.35
CA LEU A 82 -26.92 27.14 6.03
C LEU A 82 -26.58 28.63 6.03
N LEU A 83 -27.03 29.38 7.05
CA LEU A 83 -26.66 30.79 7.23
C LEU A 83 -25.14 30.94 7.40
N ALA A 84 -24.52 30.10 8.22
CA ALA A 84 -23.07 30.09 8.37
C ALA A 84 -22.35 29.78 7.05
N LEU A 85 -22.87 28.85 6.24
CA LEU A 85 -22.30 28.53 4.93
C LEU A 85 -22.36 29.73 3.98
N HIS A 86 -23.49 30.44 3.92
CA HIS A 86 -23.60 31.64 3.08
C HIS A 86 -22.58 32.71 3.47
N GLU A 87 -22.39 32.95 4.77
CA GLU A 87 -21.38 33.87 5.29
C GLU A 87 -19.95 33.42 4.91
N LEU A 88 -19.65 32.14 5.05
CA LEU A 88 -18.34 31.57 4.69
C LEU A 88 -18.03 31.73 3.20
N VAL A 89 -19.04 31.58 2.33
CA VAL A 89 -18.90 31.81 0.88
C VAL A 89 -18.68 33.29 0.59
N ALA A 90 -19.44 34.20 1.22
CA ALA A 90 -19.27 35.64 1.04
C ALA A 90 -17.87 36.11 1.49
N LEU A 91 -17.40 35.67 2.66
CA LEU A 91 -16.05 35.96 3.14
C LEU A 91 -14.97 35.46 2.17
N CYS A 92 -15.15 34.26 1.61
CA CYS A 92 -14.23 33.72 0.62
C CYS A 92 -14.17 34.57 -0.66
N ALA A 93 -15.32 35.04 -1.15
CA ALA A 93 -15.41 35.88 -2.33
C ALA A 93 -14.73 37.25 -2.12
N GLU A 94 -14.75 37.77 -0.88
CA GLU A 94 -14.02 38.97 -0.48
C GLU A 94 -12.52 38.74 -0.23
N GLY A 95 -12.01 37.52 -0.44
CA GLY A 95 -10.61 37.16 -0.18
C GLY A 95 -10.24 37.10 1.31
N LYS A 96 -11.24 37.04 2.20
CA LYS A 96 -11.02 36.90 3.65
C LYS A 96 -10.82 35.42 4.03
N SER A 97 -10.14 35.20 5.15
CA SER A 97 -9.97 33.87 5.72
C SER A 97 -11.33 33.27 6.05
N SER A 98 -11.59 32.08 5.51
CA SER A 98 -12.86 31.37 5.65
C SER A 98 -12.62 29.87 5.51
N LEU A 99 -13.51 29.07 6.09
CA LEU A 99 -13.52 27.61 5.91
C LEU A 99 -13.59 27.21 4.42
N MET A 100 -14.29 28.01 3.61
CA MET A 100 -14.41 27.75 2.17
C MET A 100 -13.07 27.95 1.46
N GLY A 101 -12.32 29.00 1.80
CA GLY A 101 -10.95 29.21 1.34
C GLY A 101 -10.01 28.08 1.77
N ASP A 102 -10.14 27.63 3.03
CA ASP A 102 -9.36 26.52 3.57
C ASP A 102 -9.67 25.18 2.88
N LEU A 103 -10.92 24.96 2.46
CA LEU A 103 -11.33 23.80 1.68
C LEU A 103 -10.71 23.80 0.29
N ASN A 104 -10.79 24.93 -0.40
CA ASN A 104 -10.15 25.09 -1.70
C ASN A 104 -8.62 24.87 -1.59
N HIS A 105 -7.99 25.46 -0.57
CA HIS A 105 -6.58 25.24 -0.28
C HIS A 105 -6.25 23.76 -0.04
N SER A 106 -7.06 23.08 0.76
CA SER A 106 -6.86 21.66 1.10
C SER A 106 -6.99 20.75 -0.12
N LEU A 107 -7.98 21.00 -0.99
CA LEU A 107 -8.21 20.27 -2.25
C LEU A 107 -7.06 20.47 -3.24
N ARG A 108 -6.62 21.72 -3.44
CA ARG A 108 -5.48 22.05 -4.34
C ARG A 108 -4.18 21.44 -3.88
N ARG A 109 -3.99 21.24 -2.57
CA ARG A 109 -2.75 20.66 -2.03
C ARG A 109 -2.75 19.14 -1.93
N LEU A 110 -3.83 18.45 -2.28
CA LEU A 110 -3.81 16.99 -2.41
C LEU A 110 -2.67 16.55 -3.34
N PRO A 111 -2.07 15.37 -3.12
CA PRO A 111 -1.00 14.86 -3.98
C PRO A 111 -1.32 14.91 -5.48
N VAL A 112 -2.55 14.55 -5.84
CA VAL A 112 -3.15 14.89 -7.13
C VAL A 112 -4.17 16.02 -6.87
N PRO A 113 -3.91 17.26 -7.30
CA PRO A 113 -4.76 18.39 -6.97
C PRO A 113 -6.20 18.22 -7.47
N VAL A 114 -7.18 18.63 -6.65
CA VAL A 114 -8.57 18.79 -7.06
C VAL A 114 -8.88 20.28 -7.10
N ILE A 115 -9.40 20.75 -8.24
CA ILE A 115 -9.75 22.15 -8.43
C ILE A 115 -11.24 22.31 -8.15
N MET A 116 -11.57 23.26 -7.29
CA MET A 116 -12.92 23.80 -7.17
C MET A 116 -12.94 25.13 -7.91
N GLU A 117 -13.69 25.20 -9.00
CA GLU A 117 -13.83 26.40 -9.83
C GLU A 117 -14.60 27.47 -9.09
N GLU A 118 -14.14 28.72 -9.18
CA GLU A 118 -14.69 29.84 -8.42
C GLU A 118 -16.07 30.27 -8.96
N GLU A 119 -16.33 30.11 -10.26
CA GLU A 119 -17.64 30.41 -10.85
C GLU A 119 -18.68 29.30 -10.65
N THR A 120 -18.29 28.14 -10.13
CA THR A 120 -19.19 27.00 -9.98
C THR A 120 -20.13 27.21 -8.79
N ALA A 121 -21.43 27.27 -9.06
CA ALA A 121 -22.45 27.38 -8.02
C ALA A 121 -22.35 26.22 -7.00
N LEU A 122 -22.44 26.54 -5.72
CA LEU A 122 -22.35 25.55 -4.66
C LEU A 122 -23.67 24.78 -4.50
N THR A 123 -23.78 23.67 -5.20
CA THR A 123 -24.98 22.83 -5.24
C THR A 123 -24.66 21.39 -4.87
N VAL A 124 -25.67 20.61 -4.43
CA VAL A 124 -25.49 19.18 -4.09
C VAL A 124 -24.84 18.39 -5.24
N PRO A 125 -25.26 18.53 -6.52
CA PRO A 125 -24.61 17.86 -7.63
C PRO A 125 -23.13 18.22 -7.79
N ASN A 126 -22.78 19.49 -7.66
CA ASN A 126 -21.39 19.95 -7.82
C ASN A 126 -20.50 19.44 -6.68
N VAL A 127 -20.99 19.41 -5.45
CA VAL A 127 -20.26 18.79 -4.33
C VAL A 127 -20.11 17.28 -4.55
N GLN A 128 -21.11 16.60 -5.12
CA GLN A 128 -20.98 15.18 -5.47
C GLN A 128 -19.91 14.93 -6.54
N ILE A 129 -19.76 15.84 -7.50
CA ILE A 129 -18.66 15.80 -8.48
C ILE A 129 -17.31 15.93 -7.75
N LEU A 130 -17.17 16.89 -6.83
CA LEU A 130 -15.95 17.06 -6.03
C LEU A 130 -15.61 15.82 -5.19
N LEU A 131 -16.61 15.19 -4.56
CA LEU A 131 -16.42 13.93 -3.82
C LEU A 131 -15.83 12.83 -4.71
N ASN A 132 -16.36 12.68 -5.93
CA ASN A 132 -15.86 11.70 -6.90
C ASN A 132 -14.44 12.06 -7.37
N LEU A 133 -14.13 13.35 -7.58
CA LEU A 133 -12.80 13.82 -7.96
C LEU A 133 -11.77 13.58 -6.85
N VAL A 134 -12.13 13.77 -5.58
CA VAL A 134 -11.26 13.47 -4.43
C VAL A 134 -10.97 11.97 -4.35
N GLU A 135 -11.96 11.12 -4.58
CA GLU A 135 -11.77 9.67 -4.61
C GLU A 135 -10.85 9.25 -5.77
N LYS A 136 -11.09 9.77 -6.98
CA LYS A 136 -10.23 9.54 -8.15
C LYS A 136 -8.79 10.00 -7.92
N SER A 137 -8.60 11.22 -7.41
CA SER A 137 -7.29 11.78 -7.04
C SER A 137 -6.53 10.88 -6.06
N MET A 138 -7.23 10.31 -5.08
CA MET A 138 -6.63 9.36 -4.14
C MET A 138 -6.20 8.07 -4.83
N TRP A 139 -7.04 7.51 -5.70
CA TRP A 139 -6.70 6.29 -6.43
C TRP A 139 -5.50 6.49 -7.33
N GLU A 140 -5.50 7.53 -8.15
CA GLU A 140 -4.38 7.89 -9.04
C GLU A 140 -3.07 8.04 -8.24
N HIS A 141 -3.12 8.76 -7.12
CA HIS A 141 -1.94 8.91 -6.25
C HIS A 141 -1.42 7.57 -5.74
N LEU A 142 -2.30 6.67 -5.28
CA LEU A 142 -1.89 5.38 -4.73
C LEU A 142 -1.39 4.41 -5.81
N GLU A 143 -2.03 4.40 -6.98
CA GLU A 143 -1.62 3.59 -8.14
C GLU A 143 -0.26 4.01 -8.64
N GLU A 144 -0.03 5.31 -8.84
CA GLU A 144 1.25 5.82 -9.32
C GLU A 144 2.38 5.46 -8.34
N GLN A 145 2.14 5.56 -7.02
CA GLN A 145 3.12 5.14 -6.01
C GLN A 145 3.43 3.64 -6.04
N VAL A 146 2.48 2.81 -6.46
CA VAL A 146 2.69 1.35 -6.61
C VAL A 146 3.43 1.05 -7.90
N GLU A 147 2.92 1.54 -9.03
CA GLU A 147 3.42 1.25 -10.38
C GLU A 147 4.82 1.84 -10.62
N SER A 148 5.11 3.05 -10.14
CA SER A 148 6.45 3.65 -10.26
C SER A 148 7.51 2.94 -9.42
N SER A 149 7.12 2.09 -8.47
CA SER A 149 8.05 1.49 -7.53
C SER A 149 8.52 0.11 -7.99
N PRO A 150 9.84 -0.13 -8.14
CA PRO A 150 10.37 -1.45 -8.50
C PRO A 150 10.25 -2.48 -7.36
N LYS A 151 9.71 -2.08 -6.20
CA LYS A 151 9.54 -2.95 -5.03
C LYS A 151 8.31 -3.82 -5.18
N PHE A 152 7.21 -3.26 -5.65
CA PHE A 152 5.89 -3.87 -5.54
C PHE A 152 5.58 -4.82 -6.69
N VAL A 153 6.54 -5.69 -7.00
CA VAL A 153 6.42 -6.70 -8.05
C VAL A 153 5.25 -7.64 -7.83
N LEU A 154 4.71 -7.78 -6.61
CA LEU A 154 3.51 -8.57 -6.34
C LEU A 154 2.20 -7.77 -6.43
N LEU A 155 2.28 -6.45 -6.53
CA LEU A 155 1.12 -5.56 -6.66
C LEU A 155 0.92 -5.03 -8.08
N HIS A 156 1.98 -4.95 -8.89
CA HIS A 156 1.89 -4.46 -10.27
C HIS A 156 0.86 -5.26 -11.09
N GLY A 157 -0.11 -4.55 -11.65
CA GLY A 157 -1.19 -5.14 -12.45
C GLY A 157 -2.01 -6.20 -11.70
N ARG A 158 -2.10 -6.12 -10.37
CA ARG A 158 -2.81 -7.12 -9.57
C ARG A 158 -4.31 -7.05 -9.84
N LEU A 159 -4.86 -8.17 -10.31
CA LEU A 159 -6.29 -8.38 -10.48
C LEU A 159 -6.84 -9.25 -9.36
N GLU A 160 -8.04 -8.92 -8.89
CA GLU A 160 -8.78 -9.70 -7.90
C GLU A 160 -9.99 -10.36 -8.54
N TYR A 161 -10.24 -11.63 -8.18
CA TYR A 161 -11.44 -12.32 -8.61
C TYR A 161 -12.63 -11.87 -7.78
N ILE A 162 -13.64 -11.28 -8.43
CA ILE A 162 -14.86 -10.85 -7.76
C ILE A 162 -15.94 -11.90 -7.99
N GLN A 163 -16.23 -12.68 -6.95
CA GLN A 163 -17.21 -13.75 -7.01
C GLN A 163 -18.59 -13.28 -7.51
N LYS A 164 -19.03 -12.09 -7.11
CA LYS A 164 -20.34 -11.53 -7.49
C LYS A 164 -20.48 -11.28 -9.00
N GLN A 165 -19.42 -10.79 -9.64
CA GLN A 165 -19.42 -10.43 -11.06
C GLN A 165 -18.77 -11.52 -11.94
N ARG A 166 -18.15 -12.53 -11.31
CA ARG A 166 -17.37 -13.59 -11.97
C ARG A 166 -16.28 -13.03 -12.89
N SER A 167 -15.78 -11.83 -12.58
CA SER A 167 -14.78 -11.06 -13.33
C SER A 167 -13.48 -10.93 -12.54
N MET A 168 -12.39 -10.66 -13.27
CA MET A 168 -11.12 -10.19 -12.70
C MET A 168 -11.09 -8.68 -12.80
N GLU A 169 -10.95 -7.97 -11.68
CA GLU A 169 -10.93 -6.50 -11.67
C GLU A 169 -9.74 -5.96 -10.89
N HIS A 170 -9.24 -4.81 -11.33
CA HIS A 170 -8.26 -4.05 -10.57
C HIS A 170 -8.96 -3.33 -9.41
N ARG A 171 -8.37 -3.40 -8.21
CA ARG A 171 -8.86 -2.68 -7.03
C ARG A 171 -7.72 -2.01 -6.31
N THR A 172 -7.63 -0.70 -6.45
CA THR A 172 -6.61 0.13 -5.78
C THR A 172 -6.69 0.00 -4.27
N LEU A 173 -7.90 0.11 -3.70
CA LEU A 173 -8.18 0.01 -2.28
C LEU A 173 -9.08 -1.20 -1.98
N ALA A 174 -8.54 -2.24 -1.37
CA ALA A 174 -9.34 -3.34 -0.85
C ALA A 174 -8.76 -3.86 0.48
N PHE A 175 -9.60 -4.51 1.27
CA PHE A 175 -9.12 -5.25 2.43
C PHE A 175 -8.77 -6.65 1.96
N ARG A 176 -7.49 -6.91 1.75
CA ARG A 176 -7.04 -8.11 1.04
C ARG A 176 -7.26 -9.38 1.86
N ASP A 177 -7.63 -10.45 1.19
CA ASP A 177 -7.99 -11.72 1.85
C ASP A 177 -6.84 -12.32 2.66
N TYR A 178 -5.59 -12.12 2.24
CA TYR A 178 -4.44 -12.57 3.02
C TYR A 178 -4.30 -11.89 4.39
N LEU A 179 -4.95 -10.74 4.59
CA LEU A 179 -5.04 -10.10 5.91
C LEU A 179 -6.08 -10.74 6.82
N GLN A 180 -6.88 -11.69 6.32
CA GLN A 180 -7.82 -12.49 7.11
C GLN A 180 -7.21 -13.78 7.65
N VAL A 181 -5.98 -14.13 7.25
CA VAL A 181 -5.21 -15.25 7.82
C VAL A 181 -5.20 -15.15 9.35
N VAL A 182 -5.56 -16.26 10.00
CA VAL A 182 -5.88 -16.33 11.42
C VAL A 182 -4.60 -16.23 12.24
N VAL A 183 -3.58 -17.00 11.84
CA VAL A 183 -2.29 -17.01 12.53
C VAL A 183 -1.55 -15.68 12.30
N PRO A 184 -1.30 -14.87 13.35
CA PRO A 184 -0.76 -13.53 13.19
C PRO A 184 0.58 -13.48 12.45
N ASP A 185 1.47 -14.45 12.70
CA ASP A 185 2.80 -14.47 12.09
C ASP A 185 2.78 -14.89 10.62
N HIS A 186 1.85 -15.76 10.22
CA HIS A 186 1.61 -16.10 8.81
C HIS A 186 1.04 -14.89 8.07
N ARG A 187 0.05 -14.21 8.67
CA ARG A 187 -0.53 -12.99 8.11
C ARG A 187 0.53 -11.90 7.93
N LYS A 188 1.36 -11.65 8.94
CA LYS A 188 2.47 -10.69 8.86
C LYS A 188 3.51 -11.11 7.81
N ALA A 189 3.79 -12.40 7.65
CA ALA A 189 4.69 -12.87 6.61
C ALA A 189 4.17 -12.54 5.21
N LEU A 190 2.87 -12.76 4.94
CA LEU A 190 2.25 -12.36 3.66
C LEU A 190 2.23 -10.84 3.47
N ALA A 191 1.85 -10.09 4.50
CA ALA A 191 1.88 -8.63 4.42
C ALA A 191 3.30 -8.11 4.12
N ARG A 192 4.32 -8.68 4.76
CA ARG A 192 5.73 -8.35 4.49
C ARG A 192 6.17 -8.75 3.09
N LEU A 193 5.74 -9.91 2.60
CA LEU A 193 6.01 -10.36 1.24
C LEU A 193 5.45 -9.37 0.21
N VAL A 194 4.16 -9.06 0.31
CA VAL A 194 3.44 -8.19 -0.63
C VAL A 194 3.94 -6.74 -0.57
N CYS A 195 4.25 -6.24 0.63
CA CYS A 195 4.69 -4.85 0.84
C CYS A 195 6.20 -4.65 0.68
N SER A 196 6.94 -5.66 0.20
CA SER A 196 8.41 -5.61 0.02
C SER A 196 9.16 -5.26 1.31
N ASP A 197 8.68 -5.81 2.44
CA ASP A 197 9.28 -5.67 3.76
C ASP A 197 9.69 -7.00 4.38
N HIS A 198 10.42 -7.79 3.60
CA HIS A 198 10.80 -9.17 3.91
C HIS A 198 12.32 -9.35 4.04
N PRO A 199 12.79 -10.48 4.63
CA PRO A 199 14.21 -10.71 4.90
C PRO A 199 15.06 -11.10 3.68
N LEU A 200 14.46 -11.20 2.49
CA LEU A 200 15.19 -11.60 1.28
C LEU A 200 16.27 -10.58 0.87
N ALA A 201 17.36 -11.04 0.27
CA ALA A 201 18.51 -10.19 -0.09
C ALA A 201 18.13 -9.05 -1.03
N ILE A 202 17.18 -9.26 -1.94
CA ILE A 202 16.68 -8.21 -2.85
C ILE A 202 16.21 -6.96 -2.11
N GLU A 203 15.64 -7.11 -0.91
CA GLU A 203 15.15 -6.01 -0.06
C GLU A 203 16.17 -5.60 1.00
N GLN A 204 16.82 -6.55 1.67
CA GLN A 204 17.76 -6.23 2.75
C GLN A 204 18.98 -5.48 2.21
N LEU A 205 19.56 -5.94 1.10
CA LEU A 205 20.71 -5.30 0.46
C LEU A 205 20.32 -4.06 -0.36
N ARG A 206 19.02 -3.77 -0.53
CA ARG A 206 18.56 -2.47 -1.04
C ARG A 206 18.65 -1.37 0.01
N ARG A 207 18.57 -1.74 1.29
CA ARG A 207 18.48 -0.80 2.44
C ARG A 207 19.84 -0.39 2.98
N THR A 208 20.92 -0.92 2.42
CA THR A 208 22.29 -0.49 2.76
C THR A 208 22.46 0.99 2.42
N ALA A 209 23.34 1.66 3.15
CA ALA A 209 23.64 3.06 2.91
C ALA A 209 24.13 3.28 1.47
N ALA A 210 23.94 4.47 0.91
CA ALA A 210 24.33 4.78 -0.47
C ALA A 210 25.81 4.49 -0.77
N ARG A 211 26.69 4.68 0.23
CA ARG A 211 28.13 4.36 0.14
C ARG A 211 28.41 2.86 -0.06
N ASN A 212 27.50 1.99 0.38
CA ASN A 212 27.58 0.54 0.26
C ASN A 212 26.40 0.05 -0.59
N HIS A 213 26.05 0.77 -1.66
CA HIS A 213 24.97 0.37 -2.53
C HIS A 213 25.32 -0.94 -3.22
N ILE A 214 24.51 -1.98 -3.01
CA ILE A 214 24.71 -3.27 -3.65
C ILE A 214 23.79 -3.33 -4.89
N PRO A 215 24.36 -3.41 -6.11
CA PRO A 215 23.58 -3.55 -7.34
C PRO A 215 22.64 -4.75 -7.28
N ARG A 216 21.49 -4.67 -7.94
CA ARG A 216 20.47 -5.74 -7.90
C ARG A 216 21.05 -7.11 -8.26
N MET A 217 21.87 -7.18 -9.31
CA MET A 217 22.46 -8.43 -9.82
C MET A 217 23.46 -9.06 -8.83
N SER A 218 24.04 -8.25 -7.95
CA SER A 218 24.99 -8.70 -6.92
C SER A 218 24.31 -9.21 -5.64
N ARG A 219 22.96 -9.17 -5.57
CA ARG A 219 22.19 -9.64 -4.40
C ARG A 219 21.94 -11.14 -4.47
N THR A 220 23.02 -11.91 -4.55
CA THR A 220 22.99 -13.35 -4.77
C THR A 220 22.21 -14.08 -3.68
N CYS A 221 21.49 -15.13 -4.06
CA CYS A 221 20.80 -16.02 -3.14
C CYS A 221 21.76 -16.67 -2.14
N ARG A 222 21.50 -16.48 -0.84
CA ARG A 222 22.34 -17.04 0.24
C ARG A 222 22.26 -18.57 0.33
N PHE A 223 21.21 -19.17 -0.22
CA PHE A 223 20.92 -20.60 -0.13
C PHE A 223 21.57 -21.38 -1.27
N CYS A 224 21.20 -21.10 -2.53
CA CYS A 224 21.80 -21.82 -3.66
C CYS A 224 23.19 -21.30 -4.02
N ARG A 225 23.53 -20.05 -3.67
CA ARG A 225 24.83 -19.40 -3.93
C ARG A 225 25.25 -19.40 -5.40
N ILE A 226 24.32 -19.60 -6.33
CA ILE A 226 24.60 -19.63 -7.76
C ILE A 226 24.87 -18.20 -8.23
N PRO A 227 26.04 -17.90 -8.83
CA PRO A 227 26.34 -16.57 -9.36
C PRO A 227 25.26 -16.08 -10.33
N GLY A 228 24.91 -14.79 -10.25
CA GLY A 228 23.85 -14.18 -11.08
C GLY A 228 22.41 -14.48 -10.64
N THR A 229 22.19 -15.38 -9.69
CA THR A 229 20.83 -15.66 -9.17
C THR A 229 20.47 -14.73 -8.01
N VAL A 230 19.54 -13.79 -8.25
CA VAL A 230 19.11 -12.83 -7.23
C VAL A 230 18.12 -13.46 -6.24
N GLU A 231 18.34 -13.24 -4.93
CA GLU A 231 17.41 -13.65 -3.87
C GLU A 231 16.13 -12.79 -3.87
N SER A 232 15.31 -13.02 -4.88
CA SER A 232 14.00 -12.40 -5.11
C SER A 232 12.88 -13.25 -4.51
N GLU A 233 11.67 -12.69 -4.47
CA GLU A 233 10.44 -13.34 -4.04
C GLU A 233 10.20 -14.62 -4.85
N GLN A 234 10.23 -14.52 -6.18
CA GLN A 234 10.08 -15.68 -7.07
C GLN A 234 11.19 -16.70 -6.83
N HIS A 235 12.45 -16.27 -6.73
CA HIS A 235 13.53 -17.22 -6.56
C HIS A 235 13.43 -17.97 -5.23
N ALA A 236 13.33 -17.25 -4.11
CA ALA A 236 13.33 -17.88 -2.79
C ALA A 236 12.07 -18.73 -2.52
N LEU A 237 10.91 -18.33 -3.05
CA LEU A 237 9.66 -19.06 -2.83
C LEU A 237 9.38 -20.14 -3.88
N ILE A 238 9.98 -20.09 -5.07
CA ILE A 238 9.53 -20.91 -6.20
C ILE A 238 10.68 -21.61 -6.95
N ASP A 239 11.79 -20.91 -7.21
CA ASP A 239 12.82 -21.36 -8.16
C ASP A 239 14.14 -21.80 -7.51
N CYS A 240 14.30 -21.66 -6.20
CA CYS A 240 15.57 -21.97 -5.53
C CYS A 240 15.86 -23.47 -5.57
N SER A 241 17.11 -23.82 -5.90
CA SER A 241 17.60 -25.21 -5.98
C SER A 241 18.15 -25.76 -4.66
N ASN A 242 18.06 -25.00 -3.57
CA ASN A 242 18.49 -25.48 -2.26
C ASN A 242 17.50 -26.52 -1.71
N ASP A 243 17.99 -27.68 -1.29
CA ASP A 243 17.18 -28.84 -0.87
C ASP A 243 16.14 -28.50 0.20
N GLU A 244 16.48 -27.65 1.18
CA GLU A 244 15.55 -27.26 2.24
C GLU A 244 14.39 -26.40 1.69
N LEU A 245 14.69 -25.46 0.80
CA LEU A 245 13.66 -24.63 0.16
C LEU A 245 12.82 -25.44 -0.84
N VAL A 246 13.43 -26.37 -1.58
CA VAL A 246 12.73 -27.30 -2.47
C VAL A 246 11.74 -28.15 -1.68
N SER A 247 12.18 -28.77 -0.58
CA SER A 247 11.32 -29.60 0.27
C SER A 247 10.13 -28.81 0.84
N LEU A 248 10.35 -27.56 1.28
CA LEU A 248 9.27 -26.69 1.74
C LEU A 248 8.30 -26.33 0.61
N CYS A 249 8.82 -26.03 -0.59
CA CYS A 249 8.03 -25.70 -1.77
C CYS A 249 7.16 -26.89 -2.19
N GLU A 250 7.73 -28.10 -2.29
CA GLU A 250 7.00 -29.32 -2.63
C GLU A 250 5.90 -29.61 -1.61
N SER A 251 6.21 -29.55 -0.32
CA SER A 251 5.22 -29.75 0.74
C SER A 251 4.05 -28.76 0.67
N PHE A 252 4.35 -27.50 0.33
CA PHE A 252 3.34 -26.47 0.08
C PHE A 252 2.52 -26.80 -1.18
N MET A 253 3.18 -27.09 -2.30
CA MET A 253 2.55 -27.34 -3.59
C MET A 253 1.62 -28.55 -3.55
N THR A 254 2.02 -29.66 -2.92
CA THR A 254 1.15 -30.83 -2.75
C THR A 254 -0.16 -30.46 -2.07
N LYS A 255 -0.11 -29.69 -0.97
CA LYS A 255 -1.30 -29.27 -0.21
C LYS A 255 -2.12 -28.24 -0.98
N ALA A 256 -1.46 -27.30 -1.65
CA ALA A 256 -2.12 -26.28 -2.45
C ALA A 256 -2.88 -26.89 -3.63
N ILE A 257 -2.27 -27.85 -4.34
CA ILE A 257 -2.91 -28.57 -5.47
C ILE A 257 -4.07 -29.43 -4.98
N GLN A 258 -3.93 -30.11 -3.84
CA GLN A 258 -5.05 -30.84 -3.22
C GLN A 258 -6.24 -29.92 -2.90
N ALA A 259 -5.97 -28.71 -2.41
CA ALA A 259 -7.01 -27.73 -2.09
C ALA A 259 -7.62 -27.09 -3.36
N VAL A 260 -6.80 -26.80 -4.37
CA VAL A 260 -7.18 -26.13 -5.61
C VAL A 260 -6.40 -26.75 -6.79
N PRO A 261 -6.96 -27.74 -7.50
CA PRO A 261 -6.27 -28.46 -8.57
C PRO A 261 -5.79 -27.57 -9.73
N ALA A 262 -6.46 -26.44 -9.98
CA ALA A 262 -6.07 -25.46 -11.00
C ALA A 262 -4.66 -24.87 -10.79
N ILE A 263 -4.13 -24.91 -9.56
CA ILE A 263 -2.77 -24.44 -9.24
C ILE A 263 -1.71 -25.25 -10.01
N ALA A 264 -1.93 -26.55 -10.21
CA ALA A 264 -1.00 -27.39 -10.97
C ALA A 264 -0.87 -26.92 -12.43
N ARG A 265 -2.00 -26.53 -13.04
CA ARG A 265 -2.01 -25.97 -14.39
C ARG A 265 -1.33 -24.59 -14.42
N GLN A 266 -1.71 -23.71 -13.50
CA GLN A 266 -1.14 -22.36 -13.40
C GLN A 266 0.38 -22.37 -13.19
N ARG A 267 0.91 -23.32 -12.42
CA ARG A 267 2.36 -23.46 -12.22
C ARG A 267 3.11 -23.80 -13.52
N ARG A 268 2.47 -24.53 -14.45
CA ARG A 268 3.09 -24.87 -15.74
C ARG A 268 2.99 -23.74 -16.76
N GLU A 269 1.92 -22.95 -16.70
CA GLU A 269 1.60 -21.93 -17.72
C GLU A 269 2.16 -20.55 -17.37
N LEU A 270 2.28 -20.21 -16.08
CA LEU A 270 2.66 -18.87 -15.64
C LEU A 270 4.14 -18.81 -15.27
N SER A 271 4.74 -17.63 -15.47
CA SER A 271 6.04 -17.31 -14.86
C SER A 271 5.95 -17.35 -13.33
N SER A 272 7.08 -17.56 -12.65
CA SER A 272 7.13 -17.71 -11.19
C SER A 272 6.54 -16.50 -10.45
N ILE A 273 6.76 -15.27 -10.94
CA ILE A 273 6.13 -14.07 -10.36
C ILE A 273 4.61 -14.01 -10.59
N SER A 274 4.15 -14.31 -11.81
CA SER A 274 2.72 -14.31 -12.13
C SER A 274 1.99 -15.42 -11.36
N PHE A 275 2.66 -16.55 -11.15
CA PHE A 275 2.18 -17.64 -10.31
C PHE A 275 2.06 -17.21 -8.85
N LEU A 276 3.07 -16.53 -8.27
CA LEU A 276 2.97 -15.98 -6.91
C LEU A 276 1.82 -14.97 -6.76
N ARG A 277 1.63 -14.09 -7.75
CA ARG A 277 0.48 -13.16 -7.77
C ARG A 277 -0.85 -13.92 -7.79
N ALA A 278 -0.95 -14.99 -8.58
CA ALA A 278 -2.14 -15.83 -8.63
C ALA A 278 -2.40 -16.54 -7.29
N LEU A 279 -1.35 -17.03 -6.60
CA LEU A 279 -1.51 -17.65 -5.28
C LEU A 279 -2.12 -16.71 -4.24
N LEU A 280 -1.85 -15.40 -4.33
CA LEU A 280 -2.41 -14.40 -3.43
C LEU A 280 -3.90 -14.12 -3.64
N SER A 281 -4.49 -14.50 -4.79
CA SER A 281 -5.91 -14.32 -5.06
C SER A 281 -6.77 -15.53 -4.64
N TRP A 282 -6.15 -16.67 -4.36
CA TRP A 282 -6.83 -17.89 -3.93
C TRP A 282 -7.01 -17.93 -2.41
N THR A 283 -8.18 -17.51 -1.92
CA THR A 283 -8.55 -17.54 -0.48
C THR A 283 -8.33 -18.90 0.18
N ARG A 284 -8.61 -19.99 -0.55
CA ARG A 284 -8.49 -21.38 -0.07
C ARG A 284 -7.06 -21.81 0.25
N VAL A 285 -6.04 -21.16 -0.30
CA VAL A 285 -4.63 -21.51 -0.08
C VAL A 285 -3.86 -20.44 0.69
N THR A 286 -4.50 -19.34 1.06
CA THR A 286 -3.80 -18.20 1.66
C THR A 286 -3.19 -18.52 3.03
N GLU A 287 -3.85 -19.34 3.85
CA GLU A 287 -3.25 -19.86 5.11
C GLU A 287 -2.03 -20.75 4.84
N LEU A 288 -2.11 -21.64 3.85
CA LEU A 288 -0.99 -22.50 3.46
C LEU A 288 0.19 -21.67 2.95
N LEU A 289 -0.08 -20.69 2.10
CA LEU A 289 0.91 -19.75 1.59
C LEU A 289 1.55 -18.92 2.71
N GLY A 290 0.75 -18.47 3.68
CA GLY A 290 1.24 -17.71 4.82
C GLY A 290 2.17 -18.53 5.71
N LYS A 291 1.81 -19.78 6.00
CA LYS A 291 2.67 -20.72 6.74
C LYS A 291 3.97 -21.00 6.00
N TYR A 292 3.89 -21.25 4.70
CA TYR A 292 5.03 -21.50 3.83
C TYR A 292 5.98 -20.30 3.80
N THR A 293 5.45 -19.12 3.52
CA THR A 293 6.21 -17.85 3.48
C THR A 293 6.87 -17.56 4.83
N HIS A 294 6.15 -17.77 5.93
CA HIS A 294 6.70 -17.59 7.27
C HIS A 294 7.92 -18.49 7.54
N ARG A 295 7.86 -19.77 7.13
CA ARG A 295 8.99 -20.71 7.27
C ARG A 295 10.21 -20.27 6.46
N ILE A 296 10.02 -19.88 5.20
CA ILE A 296 11.11 -19.34 4.37
C ILE A 296 11.72 -18.10 5.02
N PHE A 297 10.89 -17.17 5.49
CA PHE A 297 11.37 -15.95 6.13
C PHE A 297 12.16 -16.26 7.40
N ARG A 298 11.74 -17.26 8.18
CA ARG A 298 12.48 -17.71 9.36
C ARG A 298 13.86 -18.24 8.98
N LEU A 299 13.96 -19.07 7.93
CA LEU A 299 15.25 -19.52 7.41
C LEU A 299 16.12 -18.34 6.95
N CYS A 300 15.55 -17.40 6.19
CA CYS A 300 16.26 -16.20 5.74
C CYS A 300 16.75 -15.32 6.90
N THR A 301 16.05 -15.30 8.04
CA THR A 301 16.54 -14.55 9.22
C THR A 301 17.65 -15.26 9.97
N LEU A 302 17.75 -16.58 9.86
CA LEU A 302 18.78 -17.39 10.53
C LEU A 302 20.05 -17.57 9.69
N THR A 303 19.92 -17.50 8.37
CA THR A 303 21.04 -17.65 7.44
C THR A 303 21.62 -16.29 7.05
N PRO A 304 22.92 -16.02 7.24
CA PRO A 304 23.55 -14.76 6.85
C PRO A 304 23.39 -14.44 5.35
N LEU A 305 23.27 -13.15 5.02
CA LEU A 305 23.26 -12.67 3.64
C LEU A 305 24.61 -12.92 2.98
N LEU A 306 24.61 -13.28 1.70
CA LEU A 306 25.82 -13.37 0.90
C LEU A 306 26.14 -11.98 0.33
N ILE A 307 27.32 -11.45 0.67
CA ILE A 307 27.86 -10.19 0.14
C ILE A 307 29.23 -10.53 -0.45
N HIS A 308 29.39 -10.32 -1.75
CA HIS A 308 30.70 -10.43 -2.41
C HIS A 308 31.50 -9.16 -2.09
N ASN A 309 32.71 -9.30 -1.58
CA ASN A 309 33.55 -8.18 -1.12
C ASN A 309 34.19 -7.37 -2.27
N ASP A 310 33.92 -7.72 -3.53
CA ASP A 310 34.61 -7.18 -4.70
C ASP A 310 34.14 -5.77 -5.12
N PHE A 311 33.42 -5.05 -4.26
CA PHE A 311 32.98 -3.67 -4.48
C PHE A 311 33.64 -2.71 -3.48
N VAL A 312 34.96 -2.79 -3.34
CA VAL A 312 35.76 -1.65 -2.90
C VAL A 312 36.01 -0.82 -4.15
N ILE A 313 35.36 0.36 -4.24
CA ILE A 313 35.77 1.35 -5.24
C ILE A 313 37.13 1.85 -4.78
N ASP A 314 38.15 1.61 -5.60
CA ASP A 314 39.49 2.14 -5.44
C ASP A 314 39.43 3.65 -5.17
N GLY A 315 39.65 4.01 -3.92
CA GLY A 315 39.93 5.37 -3.50
C GLY A 315 41.44 5.56 -3.48
N GLU A 316 42.08 5.52 -4.64
CA GLU A 316 43.44 6.03 -4.82
C GLU A 316 43.41 7.08 -5.94
N GLY A 317 43.03 8.30 -5.57
CA GLY A 317 43.48 9.49 -6.27
C GLY A 317 44.90 9.79 -5.79
N ASN A 318 45.88 9.36 -6.57
CA ASN A 318 47.23 9.92 -6.53
C ASN A 318 47.22 11.28 -7.25
N ASP A 319 47.92 12.22 -6.63
CA ASP A 319 48.31 13.58 -7.04
C ASP A 319 47.23 14.67 -7.15
#